data_AF-A0A379WQ89-F1
#
_entry.id   AF-A0A379WQ89-F1
#
_cell.length_a   1.000
_cell.length_b   1.000
_cell.length_c   1.000
_cell.angle_alpha   90.00
_cell.angle_beta   90.00
_cell.angle_gamma   90.00
#
_symmetry.space_group_name_H-M   'P 1'
#
loop_
_entity.id
_entity.type
_entity.pdbx_description
1 polymer ?
#
loop_
_entity_poly.entity_id
_entity_poly.type
_entity_poly.pdbx_seq_one_letter_code
_entity_poly.pdbx_strand_id
1 'polypeptide(L)'
;MPEAPNIAREIVLGTGMNVHTDAYSVSRACATSFQAVANVAESLMAGTIRAGIAGGADSSSVLPIGVSKALARYWLMSIKPGRPANG
;
A
#
# COMPACT_ATOMS: atom_id res chain seq x y z
N MET A 1 6.69 -4.09 11.03
CA MET A 1 6.76 -4.43 9.59
C MET A 1 5.34 -4.38 9.05
N PRO A 2 5.08 -3.82 7.85
CA PRO A 2 3.73 -3.84 7.28
C PRO A 2 3.24 -5.29 7.20
N GLU A 3 1.98 -5.54 7.55
CA GLU A 3 1.46 -6.91 7.66
C GLU A 3 1.25 -7.58 6.28
N ALA A 4 1.31 -6.80 5.18
CA ALA A 4 1.33 -7.27 3.81
C ALA A 4 2.65 -6.85 3.12
N PRO A 5 3.58 -7.78 2.83
CA PRO A 5 4.84 -7.45 2.17
C PRO A 5 4.67 -7.02 0.69
N ASN A 6 3.55 -7.37 0.05
CA ASN A 6 3.22 -6.97 -1.32
C ASN A 6 1.72 -6.67 -1.43
N ILE A 7 1.34 -5.39 -1.32
CA ILE A 7 -0.07 -4.96 -1.37
C ILE A 7 -0.75 -5.32 -2.69
N ALA A 8 -0.03 -5.26 -3.81
CA ALA A 8 -0.57 -5.65 -5.11
C ALA A 8 -0.98 -7.14 -5.12
N ARG A 9 -0.24 -8.00 -4.43
CA ARG A 9 -0.57 -9.42 -4.34
C ARG A 9 -1.82 -9.67 -3.50
N GLU A 10 -1.97 -8.97 -2.38
CA GLU A 10 -3.18 -9.05 -1.55
C GLU A 10 -4.43 -8.59 -2.31
N ILE A 11 -4.30 -7.59 -3.20
CA ILE A 11 -5.39 -7.17 -4.08
C ILE A 11 -5.82 -8.33 -4.99
N VAL A 12 -4.90 -9.01 -5.66
CA VAL A 12 -5.25 -10.16 -6.53
C VAL A 12 -5.99 -11.24 -5.75
N LEU A 13 -5.50 -11.58 -4.55
CA LEU A 13 -6.12 -12.58 -3.68
C LEU A 13 -7.50 -12.13 -3.15
N GLY A 14 -7.70 -10.83 -2.95
CA GLY A 14 -8.94 -10.26 -2.40
C GLY A 14 -10.00 -9.86 -3.42
N THR A 15 -9.68 -9.77 -4.72
CA THR A 15 -10.57 -9.15 -5.74
C THR A 15 -11.17 -10.12 -6.76
N GLY A 16 -11.15 -11.44 -6.49
CA GLY A 16 -11.70 -12.45 -7.40
C GLY A 16 -10.93 -12.62 -8.72
N MET A 17 -9.76 -11.98 -8.83
CA MET A 17 -8.83 -12.19 -9.93
C MET A 17 -8.26 -13.62 -9.88
N ASN A 18 -7.74 -14.10 -11.02
CA ASN A 18 -7.08 -15.40 -11.05
C ASN A 18 -5.86 -15.38 -10.11
N VAL A 19 -5.72 -16.40 -9.26
CA VAL A 19 -4.61 -16.52 -8.32
C VAL A 19 -3.23 -16.56 -9.01
N HIS A 20 -3.17 -16.96 -10.28
CA HIS A 20 -1.95 -16.97 -11.08
C HIS A 20 -1.66 -15.62 -11.79
N THR A 21 -2.52 -14.61 -11.63
CA THR A 21 -2.22 -13.27 -12.12
C THR A 21 -1.02 -12.70 -11.37
N ASP A 22 -0.01 -12.28 -12.14
CA ASP A 22 1.19 -11.66 -11.61
C ASP A 22 0.88 -10.28 -10.99
N ALA A 23 1.54 -9.97 -9.88
CA ALA A 23 1.34 -8.74 -9.13
C ALA A 23 2.53 -8.41 -8.23
N TYR A 24 3.00 -7.17 -8.32
CA TYR A 24 4.12 -6.68 -7.54
C TYR A 24 3.88 -5.25 -7.06
N SER A 25 4.48 -4.93 -5.92
CA SER A 25 4.47 -3.58 -5.37
C SER A 25 5.75 -2.85 -5.75
N VAL A 26 5.64 -1.56 -6.07
CA VAL A 26 6.77 -0.66 -6.27
C VAL A 26 6.78 0.41 -5.19
N SER A 27 7.94 1.03 -4.95
CA SER A 27 8.06 2.17 -4.04
C SER A 27 8.95 3.24 -4.66
N ARG A 28 8.41 4.45 -4.77
CA ARG A 28 9.12 5.66 -5.23
C ARG A 28 8.53 6.91 -4.55
N ALA A 29 8.46 6.90 -3.22
CA ALA A 29 7.91 8.00 -2.42
C ALA A 29 6.58 8.52 -3.01
N CYS A 30 6.41 9.84 -3.12
CA CYS A 30 5.21 10.47 -3.70
C CYS A 30 4.96 10.08 -5.18
N ALA A 31 5.95 9.55 -5.89
CA ALA A 31 5.84 9.17 -7.30
C ALA A 31 5.51 7.67 -7.52
N THR A 32 5.19 6.93 -6.45
CA THR A 32 4.97 5.48 -6.52
C THR A 32 3.86 5.08 -7.50
N SER A 33 2.71 5.76 -7.46
CA SER A 33 1.59 5.47 -8.38
C SER A 33 1.95 5.75 -9.84
N PHE A 34 2.69 6.83 -10.11
CA PHE A 34 3.19 7.13 -11.46
C PHE A 34 4.15 6.05 -11.96
N GLN A 35 5.03 5.54 -11.09
CA GLN A 35 5.91 4.42 -11.46
C GLN A 35 5.10 3.17 -11.80
N ALA A 36 4.06 2.84 -11.03
CA ALA A 36 3.22 1.68 -11.31
C ALA A 36 2.54 1.79 -12.69
N VAL A 37 2.02 2.97 -13.03
CA VAL A 37 1.42 3.24 -14.35
C VAL A 37 2.47 3.12 -15.45
N ALA A 38 3.66 3.70 -15.27
CA ALA A 38 4.75 3.62 -16.24
C ALA A 38 5.15 2.17 -16.53
N ASN A 39 5.27 1.32 -15.50
CA ASN A 39 5.62 -0.08 -15.70
C ASN A 39 4.55 -0.86 -16.48
N VAL A 40 3.26 -0.62 -16.19
CA VAL A 40 2.17 -1.28 -16.93
C VAL A 40 2.16 -0.83 -18.38
N ALA A 41 2.33 0.47 -18.63
CA ALA A 41 2.42 1.02 -19.98
C ALA A 41 3.63 0.43 -20.75
N GLU A 42 4.79 0.36 -20.13
CA GLU A 42 5.99 -0.26 -20.71
C GLU A 42 5.77 -1.74 -21.02
N SER A 43 5.14 -2.49 -20.11
CA SER A 43 4.83 -3.92 -20.31
C SER A 43 3.84 -4.15 -21.45
N LEU A 44 2.86 -3.25 -21.62
CA LEU A 44 1.93 -3.25 -22.75
C LEU A 44 2.66 -2.94 -24.06
N MET A 45 3.50 -1.91 -24.08
CA MET A 45 4.28 -1.51 -25.26
C MET A 45 5.30 -2.58 -25.67
N ALA A 46 5.93 -3.25 -24.70
CA ALA A 46 6.82 -4.37 -24.91
C ALA A 46 6.10 -5.66 -25.35
N GLY A 47 4.76 -5.66 -25.35
CA GLY A 47 3.94 -6.83 -25.72
C GLY A 47 4.00 -7.98 -24.70
N THR A 48 4.55 -7.76 -23.51
CA THR A 48 4.66 -8.79 -22.46
C THR A 48 3.30 -9.06 -21.82
N ILE A 49 2.41 -8.06 -21.77
CA ILE A 49 1.04 -8.18 -21.30
C ILE A 49 0.06 -7.61 -22.32
N ARG A 50 -1.19 -8.08 -22.29
CA ARG A 50 -2.31 -7.53 -23.09
C ARG A 50 -3.20 -6.55 -22.31
N ALA A 51 -3.17 -6.65 -21.00
CA ALA A 51 -3.91 -5.79 -20.07
C ALA A 51 -3.18 -5.81 -18.72
N GLY A 52 -3.29 -4.72 -17.97
CA GLY A 52 -2.71 -4.60 -16.64
C GLY A 52 -3.47 -3.58 -15.79
N ILE A 53 -3.31 -3.69 -14.47
CA ILE A 53 -3.89 -2.77 -13.48
C ILE A 53 -2.73 -2.06 -12.78
N ALA A 54 -2.78 -0.74 -12.70
CA ALA A 54 -1.82 0.09 -11.98
C ALA A 54 -2.53 0.96 -10.95
N GLY A 55 -1.86 1.23 -9.84
CA GLY A 55 -2.39 2.06 -8.76
C GLY A 55 -1.39 2.27 -7.64
N GLY A 56 -1.84 2.91 -6.58
CA GLY A 56 -1.08 3.10 -5.35
C GLY A 56 -2.02 3.29 -4.18
N ALA A 57 -1.61 2.82 -3.01
CA ALA A 57 -2.32 3.02 -1.76
C ALA A 57 -1.31 3.41 -0.67
N ASP A 58 -1.75 4.28 0.24
CA ASP A 58 -0.97 4.71 1.39
C ASP A 58 -1.89 4.78 2.63
N SER A 59 -1.32 4.65 3.83
CA SER A 59 -2.05 4.75 5.09
C SER A 59 -1.27 5.56 6.10
N SER A 60 -1.77 6.75 6.43
CA SER A 60 -1.17 7.62 7.47
C SER A 60 -1.59 7.24 8.90
N SER A 61 -2.46 6.23 9.06
CA SER A 61 -2.97 5.78 10.37
C SER A 61 -2.09 4.74 11.04
N VAL A 62 -1.33 3.98 10.25
CA VAL A 62 -0.42 2.94 10.72
C VAL A 62 1.01 3.43 10.47
N LEU A 63 1.50 4.27 11.38
CA LEU A 63 2.89 4.66 11.37
C LEU A 63 3.73 3.41 11.71
N PRO A 64 4.71 3.01 10.88
CA PRO A 64 5.66 1.98 11.24
C PRO A 64 6.64 2.57 12.25
N ILE A 65 6.17 2.80 13.47
CA ILE A 65 7.01 3.26 14.57
C ILE A 65 7.88 2.05 14.93
N GLY A 66 9.20 2.17 14.83
CA GLY A 66 10.17 1.10 15.13
C GLY A 66 10.24 0.71 16.62
N VAL A 67 9.15 0.91 17.35
CA VAL A 67 8.98 0.68 18.77
C VAL A 67 7.87 -0.35 19.01
N SER A 68 7.69 -0.79 20.25
CA SER A 68 6.64 -1.77 20.57
C SER A 68 5.25 -1.29 20.15
N LYS A 69 4.36 -2.21 19.73
CA LYS A 69 2.96 -1.89 19.34
C LYS A 69 2.25 -1.08 20.44
N ALA A 70 2.58 -1.31 21.72
CA ALA A 70 2.05 -0.54 22.84
C ALA A 70 2.53 0.92 22.84
N LEU A 71 3.83 1.15 22.66
CA LEU A 71 4.40 2.51 22.64
C LEU A 71 3.98 3.28 21.38
N ALA A 72 3.88 2.59 20.23
CA ALA A 72 3.40 3.16 18.99
C ALA A 72 1.95 3.67 19.11
N ARG A 73 1.07 2.89 19.75
CA ARG A 73 -0.32 3.29 20.03
C ARG A 73 -0.40 4.47 20.99
N TYR A 74 0.39 4.46 22.06
CA TYR A 74 0.43 5.57 23.03
C TYR A 74 0.84 6.88 22.33
N TRP A 75 1.90 6.84 21.53
CA TRP A 75 2.35 8.00 20.77
C TRP A 75 1.30 8.53 19.79
N LEU A 76 0.66 7.64 19.02
CA LEU A 76 -0.39 8.02 18.08
C LEU A 76 -1.61 8.66 18.79
N MET A 77 -1.96 8.17 19.98
CA MET A 77 -3.01 8.76 20.82
C MET A 77 -2.61 10.14 21.35
N SER A 78 -1.36 10.32 21.76
CA SER A 78 -0.84 11.58 22.32
C SER A 78 -0.69 12.71 21.30
N ILE A 79 -0.51 12.39 20.00
CA ILE A 79 -0.39 13.40 18.93
C ILE A 79 -1.74 13.76 18.27
N LYS A 80 -2.83 13.02 18.57
CA LYS A 80 -4.16 13.32 18.02
C LYS A 80 -4.72 14.54 18.77
N PRO A 81 -5.09 15.65 18.10
CA PRO A 81 -5.67 16.82 18.77
C PRO A 81 -6.94 16.38 19.52
N GLY A 82 -7.04 16.80 20.78
CA GLY A 82 -8.00 16.27 21.74
C GLY A 82 -9.44 16.21 21.22
N ARG A 83 -10.03 15.00 21.25
CA ARG A 83 -11.47 14.90 21.44
C ARG A 83 -11.71 15.22 22.92
N PRO A 84 -12.45 16.28 23.28
CA PRO A 84 -12.77 16.51 24.68
C PRO A 84 -13.47 15.27 25.22
N ALA A 85 -12.95 14.76 26.34
CA ALA A 85 -13.66 13.81 27.17
C ALA A 85 -14.91 14.54 27.68
N ASN A 86 -16.05 14.29 27.04
CA ASN A 86 -17.33 14.61 27.66
C ASN A 86 -17.64 13.45 28.62
N GLY A 87 -17.94 13.81 29.87
CA GLY A 87 -17.99 12.93 31.03
C GLY A 87 -19.05 11.84 31.02
#